data_AF-A0A8S1XYD4-F1
#
_entry.id   AF-A0A8S1XYD4-F1
#
_cell.length_a   1.000
_cell.length_b   1.000
_cell.length_c   1.000
_cell.angle_alpha   90.00
_cell.angle_beta   90.00
_cell.angle_gamma   90.00
#
_symmetry.space_group_name_H-M   'P 1'
#
loop_
_entity.id
_entity.type
_entity.pdbx_description
1 polymer ?
#
loop_
_entity_poly.entity_id
_entity_poly.type
_entity_poly.pdbx_seq_one_letter_code
_entity_poly.pdbx_strand_id
1 'polypeptide(L)'
;MIKYRDRFDLAIWSSLDRVKTAAFAKSFFGKHFRNLLFVKQYEGTQKEYSTEPIRIDRDLSLITQKFSNYDLPNIVMVNVYPNLLEQHSFNYIIIPKFDPQYVNIQTDGSLDLLVKYLNGLSILINKQKNQDIRTAIRAKPIENMKKRIDNLRNKMHEYL
;
A
#
# COMPACT_ATOMS: atom_id res chain seq x y z
N MET A 1 -15.80 -0.71 14.53
CA MET A 1 -14.62 0.09 14.92
C MET A 1 -13.36 -0.61 14.45
N ILE A 2 -12.59 -0.05 13.51
CA ILE A 2 -11.40 -0.71 12.96
C ILE A 2 -10.29 -0.65 14.03
N LYS A 3 -9.98 -1.78 14.67
CA LYS A 3 -9.02 -1.93 15.78
C LYS A 3 -7.57 -1.53 15.48
N TYR A 4 -7.25 -1.17 14.24
CA TYR A 4 -5.88 -0.98 13.75
C TYR A 4 -5.57 0.46 13.32
N ARG A 5 -6.46 1.40 13.63
CA ARG A 5 -6.43 2.78 13.10
C ARG A 5 -5.16 3.56 13.50
N ASP A 6 -4.50 3.22 14.60
CA ASP A 6 -3.44 4.04 15.21
C ASP A 6 -2.02 3.48 15.04
N ARG A 7 -1.80 2.49 14.17
CA ARG A 7 -0.47 1.85 14.00
C ARG A 7 0.38 2.43 12.88
N PHE A 8 -0.27 3.08 11.92
CA PHE A 8 0.38 3.61 10.73
C PHE A 8 -0.17 5.00 10.46
N ASP A 9 0.75 5.95 10.27
CA ASP A 9 0.42 7.18 9.59
C ASP A 9 0.33 6.91 8.09
N LEU A 10 -0.69 7.49 7.44
CA LEU A 10 -1.01 7.20 6.05
C LEU A 10 -0.70 8.40 5.16
N ALA A 11 -0.13 8.13 3.99
CA ALA A 11 0.05 9.13 2.95
C ALA A 11 -0.38 8.54 1.60
N ILE A 12 -0.85 9.42 0.71
CA ILE A 12 -1.26 9.03 -0.64
C ILE A 12 -0.29 9.68 -1.63
N TRP A 13 0.29 8.87 -2.52
CA TRP A 13 1.09 9.37 -3.64
C TRP A 13 0.47 8.95 -4.97
N SER A 14 -0.46 9.78 -5.43
CA SER A 14 -1.26 9.53 -6.62
C SER A 14 -0.44 9.76 -7.89
N SER A 15 -0.66 8.89 -8.88
CA SER A 15 -0.18 9.08 -10.26
C SER A 15 -1.15 9.87 -11.13
N LEU A 16 -2.29 10.30 -10.57
CA LEU A 16 -3.25 11.15 -11.28
C LEU A 16 -2.85 12.62 -11.15
N ASP A 17 -3.41 13.44 -12.04
CA ASP A 17 -3.30 14.89 -11.94
C ASP A 17 -3.98 15.42 -10.67
N ARG A 18 -3.64 16.66 -10.32
CA ARG A 18 -4.15 17.33 -9.12
C ARG A 18 -5.67 17.34 -9.01
N VAL A 19 -6.39 17.55 -10.10
CA VAL A 19 -7.85 17.70 -10.09
C VAL A 19 -8.50 16.36 -9.77
N LYS A 20 -8.10 15.30 -10.48
CA LYS A 20 -8.60 13.94 -10.24
C LYS A 20 -8.20 13.42 -8.87
N THR A 21 -6.94 13.62 -8.46
CA THR A 21 -6.48 13.24 -7.11
C THR A 21 -7.31 13.94 -6.03
N ALA A 22 -7.58 15.24 -6.16
CA ALA A 22 -8.39 15.96 -5.18
C ALA A 22 -9.84 15.46 -5.13
N ALA A 23 -10.45 15.19 -6.28
CA ALA A 23 -11.81 14.64 -6.36
C ALA A 23 -11.91 13.28 -5.67
N PHE A 24 -11.00 12.34 -5.98
CA PHE A 24 -10.97 11.02 -5.34
C PHE A 24 -10.60 11.10 -3.86
N ALA A 25 -9.62 11.94 -3.49
CA ALA A 25 -9.26 12.15 -2.10
C ALA A 25 -10.47 12.63 -1.29
N LYS A 26 -11.24 13.58 -1.81
CA LYS A 26 -12.47 14.06 -1.16
C LYS A 26 -13.55 12.97 -1.08
N SER A 27 -13.78 12.24 -2.17
CA SER A 27 -14.82 11.20 -2.24
C SER A 27 -14.55 10.04 -1.28
N PHE A 28 -13.30 9.56 -1.22
CA PHE A 28 -12.93 8.40 -0.41
C PHE A 28 -12.50 8.75 1.02
N PHE A 29 -11.95 9.95 1.24
CA PHE A 29 -11.32 10.31 2.52
C PHE A 29 -11.99 11.50 3.23
N GLY A 30 -12.91 12.22 2.59
CA GLY A 30 -13.43 13.52 3.05
C GLY A 30 -14.20 13.55 4.39
N LYS A 31 -14.63 12.40 4.93
CA LYS A 31 -15.31 12.32 6.25
C LYS A 31 -14.54 11.55 7.31
N HIS A 32 -13.46 10.82 6.95
CA HIS A 32 -13.03 9.66 7.76
C HIS A 32 -11.55 9.53 8.08
N PHE A 33 -10.70 10.52 7.76
CA PHE A 33 -9.27 10.38 8.03
C PHE A 33 -8.70 11.48 8.91
N ARG A 34 -8.42 11.11 10.16
CA ARG A 34 -7.60 11.89 11.10
C ARG A 34 -6.10 11.59 10.95
N ASN A 35 -5.72 10.50 10.28
CA ASN A 35 -4.34 9.97 10.24
C ASN A 35 -3.73 10.05 8.82
N LEU A 36 -4.35 10.82 7.91
CA LEU A 36 -3.80 11.08 6.58
C LEU A 36 -2.84 12.28 6.68
N LEU A 37 -1.54 12.03 6.55
CA LEU A 37 -0.49 13.05 6.67
C LEU A 37 -0.50 14.01 5.47
N PHE A 38 -0.53 13.46 4.26
CA PHE A 38 -0.52 14.22 3.03
C PHE A 38 -1.03 13.43 1.84
N VAL A 39 -1.40 14.18 0.80
CA VAL A 39 -1.65 13.68 -0.55
C VAL A 39 -0.66 14.38 -1.47
N LYS A 40 0.16 13.60 -2.16
CA LYS A 40 1.04 14.07 -3.25
C LYS A 40 0.49 13.55 -4.57
N GLN A 41 0.51 14.40 -5.58
CA GLN A 41 -0.02 14.11 -6.90
C GLN A 41 1.08 14.20 -7.97
N TYR A 42 0.79 13.66 -9.14
CA TYR A 42 1.60 13.92 -10.32
C TYR A 42 1.42 15.38 -10.76
N GLU A 43 2.52 16.04 -11.11
CA GLU A 43 2.53 17.47 -11.48
C GLU A 43 2.23 17.72 -12.96
N GLY A 44 2.24 16.68 -13.80
CA GLY A 44 1.87 16.81 -15.22
C GLY A 44 0.38 16.65 -15.49
N THR A 45 -0.02 16.96 -16.72
CA THR A 45 -1.41 16.89 -17.17
C THR A 45 -1.71 15.52 -17.78
N GLN A 46 -2.71 14.81 -17.25
CA GLN A 46 -3.23 13.60 -17.90
C GLN A 46 -4.26 13.96 -18.97
N LYS A 47 -4.45 13.07 -19.96
CA LYS A 47 -5.56 13.18 -20.91
C LYS A 47 -6.90 13.21 -20.14
N GLU A 48 -7.80 14.11 -20.54
CA GLU A 48 -9.06 14.38 -19.83
C GLU A 48 -9.87 13.10 -19.53
N TYR A 49 -9.92 12.17 -20.48
CA TYR A 49 -10.73 10.94 -20.41
C TYR A 49 -10.04 9.73 -19.76
N SER A 50 -8.74 9.81 -19.42
CA SER A 50 -8.03 8.66 -18.86
C SER A 50 -7.87 8.78 -17.35
N THR A 51 -8.30 7.74 -16.62
CA THR A 51 -7.98 7.52 -15.21
C THR A 51 -6.95 6.43 -15.01
N GLU A 52 -6.34 5.94 -16.10
CA GLU A 52 -5.30 4.92 -16.00
C GLU A 52 -4.08 5.51 -15.28
N PRO A 53 -3.57 4.83 -14.24
CA PRO A 53 -2.41 5.29 -13.51
C PRO A 53 -1.18 5.26 -14.41
N ILE A 54 -0.53 6.40 -14.57
CA ILE A 54 0.79 6.46 -15.21
C ILE A 54 1.87 6.01 -14.23
N ARG A 55 2.94 5.42 -14.75
CA ARG A 55 4.14 5.16 -13.95
C ARG A 55 4.83 6.50 -13.69
N ILE A 56 5.07 6.80 -12.42
CA ILE A 56 5.73 8.04 -11.99
C ILE A 56 6.90 7.68 -11.10
N ASP A 57 7.94 8.52 -11.16
CA ASP A 57 9.08 8.44 -10.24
C ASP A 57 8.64 8.89 -8.85
N ARG A 58 8.80 7.99 -7.87
CA ARG A 58 8.51 8.30 -6.46
C ARG A 58 9.75 8.11 -5.61
N ASP A 59 10.50 9.18 -5.42
CA ASP A 59 11.66 9.13 -4.54
C ASP A 59 11.22 9.28 -3.07
N LEU A 60 11.42 8.21 -2.28
CA LEU A 60 11.11 8.23 -0.85
C LEU A 60 11.99 9.21 -0.07
N SER A 61 13.15 9.62 -0.61
CA SER A 61 14.00 10.65 -0.01
C SER A 61 13.27 11.99 0.14
N LEU A 62 12.30 12.27 -0.73
CA LEU A 62 11.46 13.48 -0.63
C LEU A 62 10.52 13.43 0.59
N ILE A 63 10.19 12.23 1.08
CA ILE A 63 9.40 12.06 2.30
C ILE A 63 10.28 12.30 3.52
N THR A 64 11.46 11.67 3.57
CA THR A 64 12.38 11.79 4.71
C THR A 64 12.93 13.21 4.87
N GLN A 65 13.11 13.94 3.76
CA GLN A 65 13.47 15.37 3.77
C GLN A 65 12.35 16.27 4.33
N LYS A 66 11.09 15.95 4.01
CA LYS A 66 9.93 16.77 4.40
C LYS A 66 9.42 16.45 5.81
N PHE A 67 9.55 15.19 6.22
CA PHE A 67 9.05 14.69 7.50
C PHE A 67 10.18 13.97 8.23
N SER A 68 10.93 14.71 9.05
CA SER A 68 12.16 14.26 9.71
C SER A 68 11.97 13.14 10.73
N ASN A 69 10.72 12.81 11.08
CA ASN A 69 10.37 11.70 11.96
C ASN A 69 10.16 10.38 11.19
N TYR A 70 10.26 10.38 9.87
CA TYR A 70 10.17 9.18 9.03
C TYR A 70 11.49 8.93 8.32
N ASP A 71 11.93 7.66 8.37
CA ASP A 71 13.16 7.18 7.76
C ASP A 71 12.86 5.95 6.90
N LEU A 72 13.74 5.62 5.96
CA LEU A 72 13.56 4.44 5.11
C LEU A 72 13.29 3.13 5.89
N PRO A 73 13.89 2.87 7.08
CA PRO A 73 13.57 1.67 7.86
C PRO A 73 12.13 1.61 8.40
N ASN A 74 11.38 2.72 8.45
CA ASN A 74 10.02 2.77 8.99
C ASN A 74 8.93 3.13 7.96
N ILE A 75 9.32 3.35 6.69
CA ILE A 75 8.40 3.65 5.59
C ILE A 75 8.06 2.37 4.81
N VAL A 76 6.79 2.20 4.48
CA VAL A 76 6.33 1.18 3.53
C VAL A 76 5.52 1.85 2.45
N MET A 77 5.80 1.46 1.21
CA MET A 77 5.01 1.91 0.07
C MET A 77 4.22 0.75 -0.51
N VAL A 78 2.91 0.91 -0.59
CA VAL A 78 2.03 -0.06 -1.26
C VAL A 78 1.73 0.46 -2.65
N ASN A 79 2.02 -0.33 -3.68
CA ASN A 79 1.80 0.03 -5.08
C ASN A 79 1.15 -1.10 -5.86
N VAL A 80 0.55 -0.76 -6.99
CA VAL A 80 0.04 -1.73 -7.97
C VAL A 80 1.09 -2.04 -9.05
N TYR A 81 1.98 -1.08 -9.31
CA TYR A 81 3.09 -1.23 -10.26
C TYR A 81 4.42 -0.97 -9.55
N PRO A 82 5.51 -1.62 -9.97
CA PRO A 82 6.84 -1.23 -9.57
C PRO A 82 7.06 0.27 -9.86
N ASN A 83 7.68 0.96 -8.89
CA ASN A 83 8.16 2.31 -9.12
C ASN A 83 9.28 2.27 -10.17
N LEU A 84 9.43 3.35 -10.92
CA LEU A 84 10.50 3.46 -11.93
C LEU A 84 11.88 3.62 -11.27
N LEU A 85 11.92 4.20 -10.06
CA LEU A 85 13.11 4.27 -9.24
C LEU A 85 13.27 2.98 -8.41
N GLU A 86 14.33 2.22 -8.66
CA GLU A 86 14.62 0.96 -7.96
C GLU A 86 15.32 1.15 -6.61
N GLN A 87 15.87 2.35 -6.35
CA GLN A 87 16.71 2.64 -5.18
C GLN A 87 16.04 2.31 -3.84
N HIS A 88 14.70 2.40 -3.78
CA HIS A 88 13.92 2.08 -2.59
C HIS A 88 12.97 0.90 -2.77
N SER A 89 13.25 0.01 -3.73
CA SER A 89 12.41 -1.17 -4.04
C SER A 89 12.16 -2.07 -2.83
N PHE A 90 13.09 -2.10 -1.87
CA PHE A 90 12.98 -2.87 -0.63
C PHE A 90 11.90 -2.36 0.34
N ASN A 91 11.37 -1.15 0.13
CA ASN A 91 10.27 -0.59 0.89
C ASN A 91 8.90 -0.91 0.28
N TYR A 92 8.87 -1.57 -0.87
CA TYR A 92 7.67 -1.70 -1.68
C TYR A 92 6.94 -3.01 -1.42
N ILE A 93 5.63 -2.92 -1.31
CA ILE A 93 4.70 -4.05 -1.35
C ILE A 93 3.88 -3.86 -2.62
N ILE A 94 3.99 -4.81 -3.54
CA ILE A 94 3.20 -4.80 -4.77
C ILE A 94 1.93 -5.63 -4.53
N ILE A 95 0.78 -5.04 -4.82
CA ILE A 95 -0.53 -5.71 -4.77
C ILE A 95 -1.13 -5.79 -6.18
N PRO A 96 -2.00 -6.78 -6.46
CA PRO A 96 -2.69 -6.85 -7.74
C PRO A 96 -3.52 -5.58 -8.03
N LYS A 97 -3.61 -5.19 -9.32
CA LYS A 97 -4.55 -4.14 -9.75
C LYS A 97 -5.96 -4.64 -9.52
N PHE A 98 -6.78 -3.84 -8.83
CA PHE A 98 -8.22 -4.05 -8.85
C PHE A 98 -8.77 -3.59 -10.20
N ASP A 99 -9.41 -4.49 -10.92
CA ASP A 99 -10.12 -4.21 -12.16
C ASP A 99 -11.54 -4.78 -12.06
N PRO A 100 -12.58 -3.93 -11.97
CA PRO A 100 -13.96 -4.39 -11.78
C PRO A 100 -14.50 -5.18 -12.98
N GLN A 101 -13.85 -5.13 -14.16
CA GLN A 101 -14.23 -5.96 -15.30
C GLN A 101 -13.85 -7.43 -15.11
N TYR A 102 -12.79 -7.70 -14.33
CA TYR A 102 -12.22 -9.03 -14.15
C TYR A 102 -12.33 -9.55 -12.71
N VAL A 103 -12.56 -8.67 -11.74
CA VAL A 103 -12.58 -9.00 -10.31
C VAL A 103 -13.86 -8.47 -9.66
N ASN A 104 -14.64 -9.37 -9.05
CA ASN A 104 -15.80 -8.96 -8.26
C ASN A 104 -15.33 -8.35 -6.94
N ILE A 105 -15.79 -7.13 -6.66
CA ILE A 105 -15.48 -6.35 -5.44
C ILE A 105 -15.76 -7.12 -4.14
N GLN A 106 -16.77 -7.98 -4.11
CA GLN A 106 -17.12 -8.78 -2.94
C GLN A 106 -16.13 -9.93 -2.70
N THR A 107 -15.42 -10.34 -3.75
CA THR A 107 -14.46 -11.45 -3.70
C THR A 107 -13.00 -10.97 -3.73
N ASP A 108 -12.76 -9.68 -3.97
CA ASP A 108 -11.41 -9.13 -3.94
C ASP A 108 -10.86 -9.07 -2.51
N GLY A 109 -10.09 -10.10 -2.16
CA GLY A 109 -9.42 -10.20 -0.87
C GLY A 109 -8.06 -9.49 -0.80
N SER A 110 -7.66 -8.72 -1.83
CA SER A 110 -6.31 -8.15 -1.92
C SER A 110 -6.02 -7.15 -0.80
N LEU A 111 -6.98 -6.28 -0.48
CA LEU A 111 -6.84 -5.33 0.63
C LEU A 111 -6.88 -6.02 2.00
N ASP A 112 -7.72 -7.05 2.16
CA ASP A 112 -7.75 -7.84 3.41
C ASP A 112 -6.43 -8.57 3.65
N LEU A 113 -5.85 -9.15 2.60
CA LEU A 113 -4.51 -9.74 2.64
C LEU A 113 -3.47 -8.69 3.04
N LEU A 114 -3.49 -7.51 2.42
CA LEU A 114 -2.58 -6.42 2.75
C LEU A 114 -2.70 -6.00 4.22
N VAL A 115 -3.92 -5.81 4.74
CA VAL A 115 -4.13 -5.44 6.15
C VAL A 115 -3.58 -6.51 7.10
N LYS A 116 -3.83 -7.79 6.82
CA LYS A 116 -3.28 -8.89 7.63
C LYS A 116 -1.75 -8.91 7.55
N TYR A 117 -1.20 -8.65 6.37
CA TYR A 117 0.24 -8.61 6.13
C TYR A 117 0.92 -7.48 6.90
N LEU A 118 0.44 -6.24 6.77
CA LEU A 118 0.95 -5.06 7.48
C LEU A 118 0.87 -5.23 9.01
N ASN A 119 -0.23 -5.83 9.50
CA ASN A 119 -0.33 -6.17 10.92
C ASN A 119 0.73 -7.18 11.36
N GLY A 120 0.99 -8.21 10.55
CA GLY A 120 2.06 -9.18 10.79
C GLY A 120 3.43 -8.52 10.85
N LEU A 121 3.73 -7.61 9.92
CA LEU A 121 4.97 -6.82 9.90
C LEU A 121 5.12 -5.98 11.17
N SER A 122 4.08 -5.24 11.58
CA SER A 122 4.11 -4.42 12.79
C SER A 122 4.43 -5.23 14.05
N ILE A 123 3.88 -6.45 14.16
CA ILE A 123 4.13 -7.32 15.31
C ILE A 123 5.56 -7.86 15.27
N LEU A 124 6.06 -8.20 14.07
CA LEU A 124 7.39 -8.76 13.90
C LEU A 124 8.48 -7.74 14.25
N ILE A 125 8.34 -6.49 13.79
CA ILE A 125 9.22 -5.37 14.11
C ILE A 125 9.27 -5.11 15.61
N ASN A 126 8.09 -5.01 16.23
CA ASN A 126 8.00 -4.76 17.68
C ASN A 126 8.57 -5.90 18.52
N LYS A 127 8.38 -7.16 18.10
CA LYS A 127 8.90 -8.33 18.84
C LYS A 127 10.40 -8.54 18.66
N GLN A 128 10.93 -8.32 17.47
CA GLN A 128 12.34 -8.60 17.17
C GLN A 128 13.27 -7.45 17.56
N LYS A 129 12.74 -6.34 18.10
CA LYS A 129 13.47 -5.07 18.29
C LYS A 129 14.17 -4.59 17.00
N ASN A 130 13.73 -5.11 15.86
CA ASN A 130 14.36 -4.93 14.58
C ASN A 130 13.66 -3.73 13.95
N GLN A 131 14.31 -2.56 13.99
CA GLN A 131 13.71 -1.29 13.62
C GLN A 131 13.56 -1.11 12.10
N ASP A 132 14.01 -2.08 11.29
CA ASP A 132 13.95 -2.01 9.84
C ASP A 132 12.89 -2.92 9.23
N ILE A 133 11.81 -2.31 8.74
CA ILE A 133 10.69 -2.99 8.06
C ILE A 133 11.11 -3.71 6.79
N ARG A 134 12.18 -3.26 6.11
CA ARG A 134 12.64 -3.83 4.83
C ARG A 134 13.14 -5.26 5.02
N THR A 135 13.79 -5.53 6.15
CA THR A 135 14.23 -6.88 6.52
C THR A 135 13.03 -7.82 6.67
N ALA A 136 11.96 -7.33 7.30
CA ALA A 136 10.73 -8.10 7.48
C ALA A 136 10.01 -8.37 6.15
N ILE A 137 9.93 -7.37 5.27
CA ILE A 137 9.34 -7.50 3.93
C ILE A 137 10.10 -8.55 3.11
N ARG A 138 11.44 -8.50 3.12
CA ARG A 138 12.28 -9.47 2.39
C ARG A 138 12.20 -10.87 2.95
N ALA A 139 12.17 -11.02 4.28
CA ALA A 139 12.09 -12.32 4.92
C ALA A 139 10.72 -12.99 4.74
N LYS A 140 9.65 -12.20 4.63
CA LYS A 140 8.28 -12.69 4.48
C LYS A 140 7.52 -11.90 3.40
N PRO A 141 7.78 -12.11 2.10
CA PRO A 141 7.04 -11.44 1.04
C PRO A 141 5.53 -11.71 1.11
N ILE A 142 4.71 -10.75 0.64
CA ILE A 142 3.24 -10.84 0.69
C ILE A 142 2.71 -12.05 -0.11
N GLU A 143 3.43 -12.48 -1.14
CA GLU A 143 3.15 -13.65 -1.97
C GLU A 143 3.17 -14.93 -1.15
N ASN A 144 4.06 -15.03 -0.15
CA ASN A 144 4.10 -16.20 0.74
C ASN A 144 2.85 -16.25 1.62
N MET A 145 2.33 -15.09 2.04
CA MET A 145 1.08 -15.02 2.79
C MET A 145 -0.11 -15.38 1.90
N LYS A 146 -0.13 -14.91 0.65
CA LYS A 146 -1.15 -15.29 -0.34
C LYS A 146 -1.20 -16.81 -0.54
N LYS A 147 -0.05 -17.44 -0.87
CA LYS A 147 0.07 -18.89 -1.03
C LYS A 147 -0.43 -19.66 0.20
N ARG A 148 -0.13 -19.18 1.41
CA ARG A 148 -0.61 -19.82 2.65
C ARG A 148 -2.13 -19.75 2.79
N ILE A 149 -2.75 -18.61 2.47
CA ILE A 149 -4.21 -18.45 2.52
C ILE A 149 -4.87 -19.35 1.48
N ASP A 150 -4.34 -19.38 0.27
CA ASP A 150 -4.86 -20.23 -0.82
C ASP A 150 -4.78 -21.71 -0.45
N ASN A 151 -3.65 -22.16 0.12
CA ASN A 151 -3.50 -23.54 0.62
C ASN A 151 -4.50 -23.88 1.74
N LEU A 152 -4.78 -22.93 2.65
CA LEU A 152 -5.77 -23.15 3.71
C LEU A 152 -7.18 -23.27 3.14
N ARG A 153 -7.54 -22.44 2.15
CA ARG A 153 -8.83 -22.52 1.46
C ARG A 153 -9.00 -23.84 0.72
N ASN A 154 -7.99 -24.28 -0.01
CA ASN A 154 -8.03 -25.56 -0.74
C ASN A 154 -8.21 -26.73 0.22
N LYS A 155 -7.47 -26.75 1.33
CA LYS A 155 -7.65 -27.77 2.37
C LYS A 155 -9.06 -27.77 2.96
N MET A 156 -9.64 -26.59 3.25
CA MET A 156 -11.01 -26.52 3.75
C MET A 156 -12.05 -27.04 2.76
N HIS A 157 -11.81 -26.88 1.44
CA HIS A 157 -12.66 -27.46 0.40
C HIS A 157 -12.48 -28.97 0.23
N GLU A 158 -11.35 -29.54 0.61
CA GLU A 158 -11.15 -31.01 0.62
C GLU A 158 -11.90 -31.70 1.77
N TYR A 159 -12.34 -30.96 2.79
CA TYR A 159 -13.07 -31.48 3.95
C TYR A 159 -14.58 -31.19 3.94
N LEU A 160 -15.11 -30.64 2.83
CA LEU A 160 -16.54 -30.37 2.61
C LEU A 160 -17.06 -31.20 1.42
#